data_AF-A0A420D850-F1
#
_entry.id   AF-A0A420D850-F1
#
_cell.length_a   1.000
_cell.length_b   1.000
_cell.length_c   1.000
_cell.angle_alpha   90.00
_cell.angle_beta   90.00
_cell.angle_gamma   90.00
#
_symmetry.space_group_name_H-M   'P 1'
#
loop_
_entity.id
_entity.type
_entity.pdbx_description
1 polymer ?
#
loop_
_entity_poly.entity_id
_entity_poly.type
_entity_poly.pdbx_seq_one_letter_code
_entity_poly.pdbx_strand_id
1 'polypeptide(L)'
;MNRKIIIVLLFLFNIMIYSQSDKEILLLYKNVIEKSDSLLAIGKIAQIDSKKVLSDARLADKEYPEKYFEKSMEYFKNHQYNESGFLYYLGKMRAEDLNNLGQEHYTTGSDYDTILEEGLFIYLSADADNYAKILQMAMDFYNENPYSYISKTKGYKKLKDPKKYSELIKMLQGDKTKIQTELNMQRDDMKNRITPYFQLLKEN
;
A
#
# COMPACT_ATOMS: atom_id res chain seq x y z
N MET A 1 7.87 8.22 34.31
CA MET A 1 6.64 7.57 33.78
C MET A 1 6.84 7.34 32.29
N ASN A 2 7.45 6.20 31.93
CA ASN A 2 7.84 5.89 30.56
C ASN A 2 6.58 5.56 29.76
N ARG A 3 6.08 6.52 28.97
CA ARG A 3 5.10 6.23 27.92
C ARG A 3 5.81 5.36 26.87
N LYS A 4 5.76 4.04 27.06
CA LYS A 4 5.93 3.10 25.95
C LYS A 4 4.81 3.44 24.97
N ILE A 5 5.13 4.18 23.92
CA ILE A 5 4.27 4.30 22.74
C ILE A 5 4.32 2.90 22.13
N ILE A 6 3.41 2.05 22.59
CA ILE A 6 3.12 0.76 22.01
C ILE A 6 2.48 1.09 20.66
N ILE A 7 3.26 0.99 19.59
CA ILE A 7 2.74 1.02 18.22
C ILE A 7 2.04 -0.32 17.99
N VAL A 8 0.84 -0.45 18.56
CA VAL A 8 -0.14 -1.50 18.26
C VAL A 8 -1.23 -0.92 17.35
N LEU A 9 -0.86 0.06 16.53
CA LEU A 9 -1.79 0.60 15.53
C LEU A 9 -1.87 -0.36 14.33
N LEU A 10 -2.92 -1.19 14.40
CA LEU A 10 -3.82 -1.53 13.30
C LEU A 10 -3.30 -2.46 12.20
N PHE A 11 -2.78 -3.63 12.54
CA PHE A 11 -2.67 -4.72 11.57
C PHE A 11 -2.99 -6.08 12.23
N LEU A 12 -4.25 -6.23 12.67
CA LEU A 12 -4.83 -7.54 12.93
C LEU A 12 -5.13 -8.21 11.57
N PHE A 13 -4.08 -8.58 10.84
CA PHE A 13 -4.21 -9.39 9.63
C PHE A 13 -4.63 -10.81 10.05
N ASN A 14 -5.91 -11.11 9.89
CA ASN A 14 -6.36 -12.50 9.78
C ASN A 14 -6.00 -12.96 8.36
N ILE A 15 -4.79 -13.51 8.19
CA ILE A 15 -4.37 -14.08 6.91
C ILE A 15 -5.30 -15.27 6.63
N MET A 16 -6.18 -15.13 5.65
CA MET A 16 -7.01 -16.23 5.15
C MET A 16 -6.12 -17.14 4.30
N ILE A 17 -6.02 -18.42 4.67
CA ILE A 17 -5.16 -19.42 4.01
C ILE A 17 -6.08 -20.36 3.21
N TYR A 18 -6.36 -20.18 1.90
CA TYR A 18 -7.06 -21.23 1.12
C TYR A 18 -6.87 -21.26 -0.43
N SER A 19 -6.37 -22.43 -0.89
CA SER A 19 -6.75 -23.34 -1.98
C SER A 19 -7.07 -22.77 -3.38
N GLN A 20 -6.30 -23.22 -4.38
CA GLN A 20 -6.29 -22.84 -5.81
C GLN A 20 -5.73 -21.44 -6.09
N SER A 21 -6.04 -20.47 -5.24
CA SER A 21 -5.41 -19.14 -5.18
C SER A 21 -4.00 -19.18 -4.53
N ASP A 22 -3.67 -20.24 -3.79
CA ASP A 22 -2.43 -20.36 -3.02
C ASP A 22 -1.16 -20.23 -3.88
N LYS A 23 -1.03 -20.89 -5.03
CA LYS A 23 0.25 -20.83 -5.77
C LYS A 23 0.52 -19.45 -6.38
N GLU A 24 -0.47 -18.79 -6.97
CA GLU A 24 -0.30 -17.44 -7.51
C GLU A 24 -0.03 -16.44 -6.39
N ILE A 25 -0.80 -16.51 -5.28
CA ILE A 25 -0.62 -15.65 -4.11
C ILE A 25 0.74 -15.86 -3.46
N LEU A 26 1.15 -17.12 -3.26
CA LEU A 26 2.47 -17.45 -2.71
C LEU A 26 3.59 -16.95 -3.64
N LEU A 27 3.41 -16.99 -4.96
CA LEU A 27 4.35 -16.37 -5.90
C LEU A 27 4.41 -14.85 -5.75
N LEU A 28 3.27 -14.18 -5.56
CA LEU A 28 3.22 -12.74 -5.29
C LEU A 28 3.99 -12.37 -4.02
N TYR A 29 3.74 -13.07 -2.91
CA TYR A 29 4.48 -12.87 -1.66
C TYR A 29 5.96 -13.21 -1.79
N LYS A 30 6.29 -14.32 -2.46
CA LYS A 30 7.68 -14.72 -2.69
C LYS A 30 8.43 -13.64 -3.47
N ASN A 31 7.85 -13.16 -4.57
CA ASN A 31 8.47 -12.15 -5.43
C ASN A 31 8.71 -10.84 -4.67
N VAL A 32 7.74 -10.38 -3.86
CA VAL A 32 7.89 -9.12 -3.12
C VAL A 32 8.93 -9.25 -2.01
N ILE A 33 8.99 -10.39 -1.32
CA ILE A 33 10.02 -10.68 -0.31
C ILE A 33 11.40 -10.71 -0.95
N GLU A 34 11.58 -11.50 -2.02
CA GLU A 34 12.88 -11.62 -2.71
C GLU A 34 13.37 -10.28 -3.27
N LYS A 35 12.47 -9.51 -3.89
CA LYS A 35 12.82 -8.18 -4.42
C LYS A 35 13.19 -7.22 -3.29
N SER A 36 12.38 -7.18 -2.23
CA SER A 36 12.60 -6.29 -1.08
C SER A 36 13.91 -6.64 -0.35
N ASP A 37 14.18 -7.91 -0.10
CA ASP A 37 15.44 -8.37 0.51
C ASP A 37 16.65 -8.06 -0.38
N SER A 38 16.54 -8.27 -1.69
CA SER A 38 17.62 -7.97 -2.65
C SER A 38 17.98 -6.48 -2.65
N LEU A 39 16.96 -5.62 -2.68
CA LEU A 39 17.12 -4.16 -2.66
C LEU A 39 17.74 -3.68 -1.34
N LEU A 40 17.25 -4.20 -0.22
CA LEU A 40 17.79 -3.92 1.11
C LEU A 40 19.27 -4.33 1.22
N ALA A 41 19.62 -5.53 0.74
CA ALA A 41 21.00 -6.05 0.81
C ALA A 41 22.02 -5.20 0.03
N ILE A 42 21.60 -4.56 -1.07
CA ILE A 42 22.47 -3.68 -1.86
C ILE A 42 22.32 -2.20 -1.51
N GLY A 43 21.53 -1.87 -0.47
CA GLY A 43 21.26 -0.50 -0.03
C GLY A 43 20.60 0.38 -1.09
N LYS A 44 19.80 -0.21 -1.99
CA LYS A 44 19.09 0.52 -3.06
C LYS A 44 17.60 0.39 -2.88
N ILE A 45 16.87 1.44 -3.26
CA ILE A 45 15.41 1.44 -3.41
C ILE A 45 15.10 1.47 -4.91
N ALA A 46 14.04 0.78 -5.34
CA ALA A 46 13.60 0.89 -6.74
C ALA A 46 13.22 2.34 -7.07
N GLN A 47 13.61 2.83 -8.24
CA GLN A 47 13.15 4.14 -8.71
C GLN A 47 11.68 4.05 -9.12
N ILE A 48 10.95 5.15 -8.93
CA ILE A 48 9.56 5.30 -9.37
C ILE A 48 9.54 6.01 -10.73
N ASP A 49 8.87 5.43 -11.72
CA ASP A 49 8.52 6.13 -12.96
C ASP A 49 7.34 7.07 -12.70
N SER A 50 7.66 8.21 -12.09
CA SER A 50 6.68 9.23 -11.71
C SER A 50 5.86 9.72 -12.90
N LYS A 51 6.45 9.82 -14.11
CA LYS A 51 5.72 10.30 -15.29
C LYS A 51 4.61 9.33 -15.66
N LYS A 52 4.92 8.03 -15.74
CA LYS A 52 3.95 7.00 -16.10
C LYS A 52 2.86 6.86 -15.03
N VAL A 53 3.24 6.75 -13.77
CA VAL A 53 2.26 6.48 -12.69
C VAL A 53 1.32 7.66 -12.45
N LEU A 54 1.80 8.91 -12.59
CA LEU A 54 0.95 10.09 -12.51
C LEU A 54 -0.01 10.18 -13.70
N SER A 55 0.38 9.70 -14.88
CA SER A 55 -0.52 9.58 -16.02
C SER A 55 -1.62 8.56 -15.73
N ASP A 56 -1.26 7.38 -15.21
CA ASP A 56 -2.21 6.33 -14.86
C ASP A 56 -3.18 6.79 -13.76
N ALA A 57 -2.71 7.53 -12.75
CA ALA A 57 -3.58 8.10 -11.72
C ALA A 57 -4.62 9.09 -12.27
N ARG A 58 -4.27 9.91 -13.26
CA ARG A 58 -5.21 10.83 -13.93
C ARG A 58 -6.25 10.10 -14.77
N LEU A 59 -5.91 8.92 -15.30
CA LEU A 59 -6.87 8.06 -15.99
C LEU A 59 -7.84 7.44 -14.98
N ALA A 60 -7.32 6.89 -13.88
CA ALA A 60 -8.14 6.34 -12.79
C ALA A 60 -9.05 7.39 -12.12
N ASP A 61 -8.62 8.66 -12.03
CA ASP A 61 -9.40 9.77 -11.45
C ASP A 61 -10.75 10.01 -12.14
N LYS A 62 -10.92 9.51 -13.38
CA LYS A 62 -12.16 9.65 -14.17
C LYS A 62 -13.15 8.52 -13.93
N GLU A 63 -12.74 7.48 -13.23
CA GLU A 63 -13.46 6.22 -13.06
C GLU A 63 -13.77 5.96 -11.58
N TYR A 64 -14.47 4.86 -11.29
CA TYR A 64 -14.78 4.39 -9.93
C TYR A 64 -13.50 4.01 -9.14
N PRO A 65 -13.48 4.07 -7.78
CA PRO A 65 -12.26 3.85 -6.99
C PRO A 65 -11.53 2.53 -7.28
N GLU A 66 -12.26 1.48 -7.68
CA GLU A 66 -11.74 0.18 -8.09
C GLU A 66 -10.57 0.29 -9.09
N LYS A 67 -10.60 1.26 -10.01
CA LYS A 67 -9.54 1.43 -11.02
C LYS A 67 -8.18 1.77 -10.45
N TYR A 68 -8.11 2.37 -9.27
CA TYR A 68 -6.83 2.55 -8.56
C TYR A 68 -6.25 1.22 -8.10
N PHE A 69 -7.10 0.34 -7.56
CA PHE A 69 -6.67 -0.94 -6.98
C PHE A 69 -6.34 -1.96 -8.07
N GLU A 70 -7.14 -2.03 -9.15
CA GLU A 70 -6.80 -2.84 -10.34
C GLU A 70 -5.42 -2.45 -10.89
N LYS A 71 -5.19 -1.15 -11.10
CA LYS A 71 -3.93 -0.67 -11.66
C LYS A 71 -2.77 -0.84 -10.68
N SER A 72 -3.01 -0.65 -9.39
CA SER A 72 -2.04 -0.92 -8.34
C SER A 72 -1.63 -2.41 -8.33
N MET A 73 -2.59 -3.33 -8.46
CA MET A 73 -2.32 -4.76 -8.56
C MET A 73 -1.56 -5.11 -9.84
N GLU A 74 -1.89 -4.49 -10.98
CA GLU A 74 -1.12 -4.66 -12.22
C GLU A 74 0.36 -4.30 -12.02
N TYR A 75 0.64 -3.14 -11.42
CA TYR A 75 2.01 -2.74 -11.07
C TYR A 75 2.65 -3.70 -10.06
N PHE A 76 1.89 -4.19 -9.07
CA PHE A 76 2.37 -5.15 -8.08
C PHE A 76 2.84 -6.46 -8.73
N LYS A 77 2.02 -7.02 -9.62
CA LYS A 77 2.33 -8.24 -10.39
C LYS A 77 3.57 -8.07 -11.27
N ASN A 78 3.83 -6.85 -11.74
CA ASN A 78 5.00 -6.48 -12.54
C ASN A 78 6.23 -6.05 -11.72
N HIS A 79 6.24 -6.28 -10.41
CA HIS A 79 7.34 -5.92 -9.48
C HIS A 79 7.63 -4.40 -9.40
N GLN A 80 6.67 -3.57 -9.80
CA GLN A 80 6.72 -2.11 -9.76
C GLN A 80 6.04 -1.59 -8.49
N TYR A 81 6.64 -1.95 -7.35
CA TYR A 81 6.00 -1.81 -6.04
C TYR A 81 5.82 -0.36 -5.58
N ASN A 82 6.67 0.56 -6.02
CA ASN A 82 6.54 1.97 -5.70
C ASN A 82 5.33 2.60 -6.41
N GLU A 83 5.16 2.31 -7.70
CA GLU A 83 4.00 2.71 -8.50
C GLU A 83 2.71 2.11 -7.95
N SER A 84 2.78 0.82 -7.61
CA SER A 84 1.69 0.09 -6.95
C SER A 84 1.29 0.76 -5.64
N GLY A 85 2.25 1.05 -4.75
CA GLY A 85 2.00 1.71 -3.48
C GLY A 85 1.39 3.09 -3.65
N PHE A 86 1.90 3.90 -4.58
CA PHE A 86 1.35 5.22 -4.86
C PHE A 86 -0.14 5.16 -5.26
N LEU A 87 -0.51 4.27 -6.18
CA LEU A 87 -1.90 4.12 -6.61
C LEU A 87 -2.80 3.54 -5.53
N TYR A 88 -2.29 2.59 -4.73
CA TYR A 88 -3.03 1.98 -3.64
C TYR A 88 -3.44 3.02 -2.59
N TYR A 89 -2.49 3.82 -2.10
CA TYR A 89 -2.78 4.85 -1.10
C TYR A 89 -3.64 5.98 -1.67
N LEU A 90 -3.42 6.37 -2.93
CA LEU A 90 -4.30 7.34 -3.59
C LEU A 90 -5.73 6.81 -3.70
N GLY A 91 -5.91 5.56 -4.12
CA GLY A 91 -7.20 4.87 -4.18
C GLY A 91 -7.92 4.85 -2.84
N LYS A 92 -7.21 4.56 -1.74
CA LYS A 92 -7.79 4.60 -0.38
C LYS A 92 -8.33 5.98 0.00
N MET A 93 -7.65 7.07 -0.39
CA MET A 93 -8.15 8.42 -0.15
C MET A 93 -9.35 8.77 -1.05
N ARG A 94 -9.35 8.33 -2.32
CA ARG A 94 -10.47 8.54 -3.25
C ARG A 94 -11.72 7.76 -2.85
N ALA A 95 -11.55 6.55 -2.34
CA ALA A 95 -12.63 5.75 -1.76
C ALA A 95 -13.29 6.46 -0.56
N GLU A 96 -12.49 7.06 0.33
CA GLU A 96 -13.04 7.79 1.47
C GLU A 96 -13.82 9.04 1.06
N ASP A 97 -13.30 9.78 0.07
CA ASP A 97 -14.00 10.93 -0.53
C ASP A 97 -15.39 10.51 -1.07
N LEU A 98 -15.47 9.38 -1.77
CA LEU A 98 -16.71 8.82 -2.29
C LEU A 98 -17.66 8.42 -1.14
N ASN A 99 -17.16 7.68 -0.16
CA ASN A 99 -17.95 7.21 0.97
C ASN A 99 -18.53 8.38 1.79
N ASN A 100 -17.75 9.45 1.96
CA ASN A 100 -18.19 10.64 2.68
C ASN A 100 -19.22 11.48 1.89
N LEU A 101 -19.27 11.37 0.57
CA LEU A 101 -20.34 11.97 -0.22
C LEU A 101 -21.71 11.35 0.09
N GLY A 102 -21.72 10.08 0.54
CA GLY A 102 -22.92 9.39 1.03
C GLY A 102 -23.93 8.97 -0.05
N GLN A 103 -23.58 9.13 -1.33
CA GLN A 103 -24.41 8.70 -2.46
C GLN A 103 -24.15 7.25 -2.87
N GLU A 104 -22.90 6.80 -2.69
CA GLU A 104 -22.43 5.46 -2.99
C GLU A 104 -21.47 5.01 -1.89
N HIS A 105 -21.19 3.71 -1.84
CA HIS A 105 -20.25 3.14 -0.89
C HIS A 105 -19.28 2.20 -1.58
N TYR A 106 -17.99 2.40 -1.32
CA TYR A 106 -16.91 1.53 -1.71
C TYR A 106 -16.21 0.97 -0.48
N THR A 107 -16.15 -0.36 -0.40
CA THR A 107 -15.37 -1.08 0.60
C THR A 107 -14.18 -1.74 -0.06
N THR A 108 -12.98 -1.40 0.40
CA THR A 108 -11.81 -2.26 0.20
C THR A 108 -12.00 -3.50 1.07
N GLY A 109 -11.89 -4.69 0.50
CA GLY A 109 -12.15 -5.91 1.27
C GLY A 109 -12.25 -7.18 0.44
N SER A 110 -11.92 -7.11 -0.84
CA SER A 110 -11.66 -8.33 -1.60
C SER A 110 -10.38 -8.99 -1.08
N ASP A 111 -10.26 -10.31 -1.24
CA ASP A 111 -9.02 -11.03 -0.90
C ASP A 111 -7.82 -10.42 -1.64
N TYR A 112 -8.04 -9.96 -2.87
CA TYR A 112 -7.04 -9.26 -3.69
C TYR A 112 -6.55 -7.94 -3.06
N ASP A 113 -7.43 -7.15 -2.45
CA ASP A 113 -7.02 -5.91 -1.77
C ASP A 113 -6.16 -6.20 -0.54
N THR A 114 -6.48 -7.29 0.18
CA THR A 114 -5.73 -7.73 1.36
C THR A 114 -4.31 -8.16 0.97
N ILE A 115 -4.19 -8.99 -0.06
CA ILE A 115 -2.89 -9.43 -0.59
C ILE A 115 -2.05 -8.24 -1.04
N LEU A 116 -2.67 -7.28 -1.73
CA LEU A 116 -2.02 -6.06 -2.18
C LEU A 116 -1.51 -5.22 -1.00
N GLU A 117 -2.35 -5.02 0.02
CA GLU A 117 -1.99 -4.25 1.22
C GLU A 117 -0.81 -4.90 1.96
N GLU A 118 -0.89 -6.20 2.22
CA GLU A 118 0.15 -6.95 2.91
C GLU A 118 1.46 -6.97 2.12
N GLY A 119 1.38 -7.24 0.82
CA GLY A 119 2.54 -7.25 -0.07
C GLY A 119 3.23 -5.88 -0.15
N LEU A 120 2.45 -4.80 -0.28
CA LEU A 120 2.99 -3.45 -0.28
C LEU A 120 3.62 -3.08 1.06
N PHE A 121 3.02 -3.50 2.18
CA PHE A 121 3.63 -3.32 3.48
C PHE A 121 5.00 -4.03 3.57
N ILE A 122 5.09 -5.31 3.17
CA ILE A 122 6.36 -6.07 3.16
C ILE A 122 7.45 -5.35 2.35
N TYR A 123 7.07 -4.78 1.20
CA TYR A 123 8.01 -4.05 0.36
C TYR A 123 8.44 -2.71 0.97
N LEU A 124 7.48 -1.85 1.32
CA LEU A 124 7.72 -0.48 1.74
C LEU A 124 8.36 -0.41 3.14
N SER A 125 8.03 -1.35 4.04
CA SER A 125 8.60 -1.41 5.40
C SER A 125 10.12 -1.65 5.41
N ALA A 126 10.71 -2.15 4.31
CA ALA A 126 12.16 -2.31 4.21
C ALA A 126 12.92 -0.98 4.21
N ASP A 127 12.26 0.14 3.88
CA ASP A 127 12.86 1.47 3.90
C ASP A 127 11.81 2.54 4.26
N ALA A 128 11.89 3.05 5.48
CA ALA A 128 10.97 4.04 6.02
C ALA A 128 10.96 5.36 5.22
N ASP A 129 12.11 5.78 4.68
CA ASP A 129 12.22 7.00 3.87
C ASP A 129 11.51 6.82 2.53
N ASN A 130 11.65 5.66 1.89
CA ASN A 130 10.89 5.33 0.68
C ASN A 130 9.39 5.24 0.97
N TYR A 131 9.01 4.58 2.07
CA TYR A 131 7.60 4.48 2.45
C TYR A 131 6.99 5.88 2.64
N ALA A 132 7.66 6.75 3.41
CA ALA A 132 7.23 8.13 3.60
C ALA A 132 7.13 8.87 2.26
N LYS A 133 8.11 8.70 1.37
CA LYS A 133 8.11 9.32 0.04
C LYS A 133 6.91 8.90 -0.81
N ILE A 134 6.57 7.62 -0.85
CA ILE A 134 5.43 7.11 -1.64
C ILE A 134 4.10 7.63 -1.09
N LEU A 135 3.93 7.62 0.24
CA LEU A 135 2.76 8.20 0.90
C LEU A 135 2.64 9.70 0.62
N GLN A 136 3.75 10.43 0.74
CA GLN A 136 3.79 11.87 0.47
C GLN A 136 3.41 12.16 -0.99
N MET A 137 3.96 11.42 -1.95
CA MET A 137 3.62 11.58 -3.36
C MET A 137 2.12 11.35 -3.63
N ALA A 138 1.52 10.33 -3.01
CA ALA A 138 0.09 10.08 -3.11
C ALA A 138 -0.75 11.20 -2.48
N MET A 139 -0.34 11.69 -1.31
CA MET A 139 -1.00 12.82 -0.63
C MET A 139 -0.93 14.11 -1.43
N ASP A 140 0.23 14.44 -1.98
CA ASP A 140 0.43 15.64 -2.80
C ASP A 140 -0.48 15.60 -4.02
N PHE A 141 -0.50 14.46 -4.72
CA PHE A 141 -1.40 14.27 -5.85
C PHE A 141 -2.87 14.41 -5.44
N TYR A 142 -3.28 13.75 -4.36
CA TYR A 142 -4.63 13.83 -3.82
C TYR A 142 -5.03 15.27 -3.49
N ASN A 143 -4.15 16.05 -2.88
CA ASN A 143 -4.41 17.43 -2.48
C ASN A 143 -4.57 18.35 -3.70
N GLU A 144 -3.65 18.23 -4.66
CA GLU A 144 -3.58 19.09 -5.85
C GLU A 144 -4.64 18.76 -6.90
N ASN A 145 -5.06 17.50 -7.01
CA ASN A 145 -5.94 17.03 -8.08
C ASN A 145 -7.32 16.68 -7.53
N PRO A 146 -8.42 17.29 -8.00
CA PRO A 146 -9.77 16.88 -7.63
C PRO A 146 -10.09 15.49 -8.21
N TYR A 147 -10.87 14.69 -7.49
CA TYR A 147 -11.30 13.38 -7.98
C TYR A 147 -12.35 13.58 -9.10
N SER A 148 -11.94 13.46 -10.36
CA SER A 148 -12.77 13.86 -11.49
C SER A 148 -14.11 13.13 -11.56
N TYR A 149 -14.16 11.87 -11.11
CA TYR A 149 -15.36 11.03 -11.04
C TYR A 149 -16.51 11.69 -10.24
N ILE A 150 -16.23 12.27 -9.07
CA ILE A 150 -17.26 12.89 -8.20
C ILE A 150 -17.11 14.39 -7.99
N SER A 151 -16.04 15.02 -8.48
CA SER A 151 -15.72 16.43 -8.16
C SER A 151 -16.77 17.44 -8.60
N LYS A 152 -17.59 17.09 -9.59
CA LYS A 152 -18.69 17.92 -10.09
C LYS A 152 -20.02 17.66 -9.39
N THR A 153 -20.06 16.69 -8.48
CA THR A 153 -21.27 16.33 -7.75
C THR A 153 -21.61 17.40 -6.72
N LYS A 154 -22.88 17.81 -6.69
CA LYS A 154 -23.35 18.85 -5.76
C LYS A 154 -23.08 18.43 -4.32
N GLY A 155 -22.39 19.29 -3.56
CA GLY A 155 -22.05 19.06 -2.16
C GLY A 155 -20.72 18.34 -1.93
N TYR A 156 -20.03 17.89 -2.98
CA TYR A 156 -18.69 17.32 -2.84
C TYR A 156 -17.73 18.34 -2.22
N LYS A 157 -17.02 17.89 -1.19
CA LYS A 157 -15.86 18.55 -0.61
C LYS A 157 -14.81 17.48 -0.36
N LYS A 158 -13.62 17.70 -0.90
CA LYS A 158 -12.45 16.86 -0.64
C LYS A 158 -12.18 16.82 0.87
N LEU A 159 -11.99 15.62 1.41
CA LEU A 159 -11.67 15.44 2.82
C LEU A 159 -10.28 15.98 3.15
N LYS A 160 -10.11 16.46 4.38
CA LYS A 160 -8.79 16.81 4.91
C LYS A 160 -8.16 15.56 5.51
N ASP A 161 -7.14 15.03 4.86
CA ASP A 161 -6.38 13.85 5.31
C ASP A 161 -7.26 12.62 5.63
N PRO A 162 -8.02 12.09 4.65
CA PRO A 162 -9.06 11.06 4.84
C PRO A 162 -8.58 9.75 5.49
N LYS A 163 -7.27 9.46 5.46
CA LYS A 163 -6.68 8.23 6.00
C LYS A 163 -5.60 8.49 7.05
N LYS A 164 -5.47 9.74 7.52
CA LYS A 164 -4.42 10.16 8.47
C LYS A 164 -3.00 9.86 7.99
N TYR A 165 -2.77 9.94 6.67
CA TYR A 165 -1.46 9.69 6.11
C TYR A 165 -0.46 10.79 6.48
N SER A 166 -0.92 11.99 6.83
CA SER A 166 -0.01 13.01 7.36
C SER A 166 0.61 12.61 8.70
N GLU A 167 -0.13 11.89 9.55
CA GLU A 167 0.37 11.35 10.81
C GLU A 167 1.36 10.20 10.55
N LEU A 168 1.02 9.29 9.63
CA LEU A 168 1.90 8.19 9.23
C LEU A 168 3.23 8.68 8.65
N ILE A 169 3.20 9.67 7.75
CA ILE A 169 4.42 10.26 7.18
C ILE A 169 5.28 10.87 8.28
N LYS A 170 4.69 11.62 9.22
CA LYS A 170 5.44 12.18 10.37
C LYS A 170 6.06 11.11 11.25
N MET A 171 5.35 9.99 11.47
CA MET A 171 5.89 8.86 12.22
C MET A 171 7.07 8.24 11.47
N LEU A 172 6.93 7.99 10.16
CA LEU A 172 8.00 7.43 9.32
C LEU A 172 9.25 8.32 9.26
N GLN A 173 9.07 9.64 9.32
CA GLN A 173 10.15 10.63 9.33
C GLN A 173 10.71 10.95 10.72
N GLY A 174 10.22 10.29 11.78
CA GLY A 174 10.60 10.53 13.17
C GLY A 174 11.98 9.99 13.54
N ASP A 175 12.08 9.31 14.69
CA ASP A 175 13.30 8.59 15.07
C ASP A 175 13.53 7.43 14.09
N LYS A 176 14.31 7.71 13.04
CA LYS A 176 14.53 6.80 11.90
C LYS A 176 15.01 5.42 12.35
N THR A 177 15.92 5.36 13.32
CA THR A 177 16.48 4.09 13.80
C THR A 177 15.41 3.26 14.49
N LYS A 178 14.65 3.90 15.39
CA LYS A 178 13.57 3.23 16.10
C LYS A 178 12.49 2.75 15.14
N ILE A 179 12.03 3.63 14.26
CA ILE A 179 10.92 3.34 13.32
C ILE A 179 11.32 2.26 12.33
N GLN A 180 12.52 2.33 11.74
CA GLN A 180 13.00 1.28 10.84
C GLN A 180 13.12 -0.07 11.56
N THR A 181 13.54 -0.08 12.83
CA THR A 181 13.58 -1.30 13.63
C THR A 181 12.18 -1.89 13.83
N GLU A 182 11.19 -1.07 14.17
CA GLU A 182 9.80 -1.51 14.37
C GLU A 182 9.16 -2.02 13.06
N LEU A 183 9.41 -1.35 11.94
CA LEU A 183 8.98 -1.81 10.61
C LEU A 183 9.62 -3.14 10.23
N ASN A 184 10.93 -3.30 10.43
CA ASN A 184 11.63 -4.55 10.16
C ASN A 184 11.08 -5.70 11.02
N MET A 185 10.78 -5.46 12.29
CA MET A 185 10.16 -6.47 13.16
C MET A 185 8.81 -6.95 12.64
N GLN A 186 7.94 -6.02 12.23
CA GLN A 186 6.62 -6.38 11.68
C GLN A 186 6.74 -7.10 10.33
N ARG A 187 7.65 -6.63 9.48
CA ARG A 187 7.97 -7.27 8.20
C ARG A 187 8.46 -8.70 8.39
N ASP A 188 9.38 -8.91 9.33
CA ASP A 188 9.95 -10.23 9.61
C ASP A 188 8.89 -11.18 10.21
N ASP A 189 7.99 -10.71 11.07
CA ASP A 189 6.86 -11.50 11.55
C ASP A 189 5.95 -11.96 10.39
N MET A 190 5.60 -11.06 9.47
CA MET A 190 4.84 -11.44 8.26
C MET A 190 5.59 -12.43 7.38
N LYS A 191 6.89 -12.19 7.12
CA LYS A 191 7.75 -13.12 6.36
C LYS A 191 7.79 -14.50 6.99
N ASN A 192 7.96 -14.59 8.30
CA ASN A 192 8.07 -15.85 9.03
C ASN A 192 6.76 -16.65 8.99
N ARG A 193 5.61 -15.96 8.93
CA ARG A 193 4.31 -16.61 8.75
C ARG A 193 4.12 -17.16 7.33
N ILE A 194 4.60 -16.46 6.30
CA ILE A 194 4.34 -16.81 4.89
C ILE A 194 5.36 -17.79 4.32
N THR A 195 6.65 -17.64 4.67
CA THR A 195 7.77 -18.40 4.09
C THR A 195 7.62 -19.93 4.18
N PRO A 196 7.10 -20.53 5.29
CA PRO A 196 6.89 -21.97 5.36
C PRO A 196 6.01 -22.52 4.24
N TYR A 197 5.06 -21.73 3.74
CA TYR A 197 4.16 -22.14 2.66
C TYR A 197 4.84 -22.16 1.29
N PHE A 198 6.03 -21.57 1.11
CA PHE A 198 6.76 -21.61 -0.16
C PHE A 198 7.23 -23.01 -0.55
N GLN A 199 7.24 -23.98 0.36
CA GLN A 199 7.47 -25.38 0.00
C GLN A 199 6.39 -25.92 -0.96
N LEU A 200 5.15 -25.43 -0.86
CA LEU A 200 4.03 -25.80 -1.73
C LEU A 200 4.23 -25.31 -3.18
N LEU A 201 5.15 -24.37 -3.41
CA LEU A 201 5.56 -23.95 -4.75
C LEU A 201 6.52 -24.95 -5.43
N LYS A 202 7.21 -25.80 -4.64
CA LYS A 202 8.18 -26.78 -5.13
C LYS A 202 7.55 -28.14 -5.41
N GLU A 203 6.40 -28.42 -4.84
CA GLU A 203 5.62 -29.64 -5.12
C GLU A 203 4.90 -29.47 -6.45
N ASN A 204 5.60 -29.85 -7.53
CA ASN A 204 5.13 -30.20 -8.88
C ASN A 204 6.26 -30.93 -9.63
#